data_AF-A0A6L6CV60-F1
#
_entry.id   AF-A0A6L6CV60-F1
#
_cell.length_a   1.000
_cell.length_b   1.000
_cell.length_c   1.000
_cell.angle_alpha   90.00
_cell.angle_beta   90.00
_cell.angle_gamma   90.00
#
_symmetry.space_group_name_H-M   'P 1'
#
loop_
_entity.id
_entity.type
_entity.pdbx_description
1 polymer ?
#
loop_
_entity_poly.entity_id
_entity_poly.type
_entity_poly.pdbx_seq_one_letter_code
_entity_poly.pdbx_strand_id
1 'polypeptide(L)'
;MGQYLPIVVLMVLAVLFGVLSLIASRLLAPNRPNSAKEAPYECGIVPGREPPERFPVSFYVIAMLFIMFDIEIIFAYPYAIDREFLGTFGFFEMASFSAVFFVAFVYVIARGALDWGPMKRANGSSEISDAPALTPLGSVRIVGSEGRAANSGKAA
;
A
#
# COMPACT_ATOMS: atom_id res chain seq x y z
N MET A 1 1.10 31.54 -24.83
CA MET A 1 1.72 30.31 -25.35
C MET A 1 3.22 30.19 -25.05
N GLY A 2 4.03 31.24 -25.25
CA GLY A 2 5.48 31.19 -24.93
C GLY A 2 5.81 30.87 -23.46
N GLN A 3 4.92 31.20 -22.52
CA GLN A 3 5.10 30.92 -21.09
C GLN A 3 4.96 29.43 -20.70
N TYR A 4 4.33 28.61 -21.53
CA TYR A 4 4.23 27.16 -21.29
C TYR A 4 5.42 26.38 -21.87
N LEU A 5 6.18 26.99 -22.79
CA LEU A 5 7.35 26.38 -23.42
C LEU A 5 8.40 25.93 -22.37
N PRO A 6 8.76 26.72 -21.34
CA PRO A 6 9.70 26.29 -20.31
C PRO A 6 9.20 25.06 -19.53
N ILE A 7 7.89 24.97 -19.26
CA ILE A 7 7.29 23.86 -18.52
C ILE A 7 7.45 22.56 -19.30
N VAL A 8 7.12 22.57 -20.59
CA VAL A 8 7.24 21.40 -21.46
C VAL A 8 8.70 21.00 -21.63
N VAL A 9 9.60 21.97 -21.84
CA VAL A 9 11.04 21.71 -21.99
C VAL A 9 11.63 21.11 -20.70
N LEU A 10 11.28 21.63 -19.53
CA LEU A 10 11.73 21.08 -18.25
C LEU A 10 11.17 19.68 -17.99
N MET A 11 9.91 19.42 -18.33
CA MET A 11 9.31 18.08 -18.23
C MET A 11 10.06 17.07 -19.11
N VAL A 12 10.34 17.43 -20.37
CA VAL A 12 11.12 16.58 -21.28
C VAL A 12 12.53 16.37 -20.76
N LEU A 13 13.19 17.42 -20.26
CA LEU A 13 14.54 17.32 -19.70
C LEU A 13 14.58 16.43 -18.46
N ALA A 14 13.57 16.52 -17.58
CA ALA A 14 13.47 15.69 -16.38
C ALA A 14 13.28 14.19 -16.74
N VAL A 15 12.41 13.90 -17.70
CA VAL A 15 12.21 12.54 -18.21
C VAL A 15 13.48 12.02 -18.88
N LEU A 16 14.11 12.83 -19.73
CA LEU A 16 15.37 12.48 -20.41
C LEU A 16 16.47 12.18 -19.39
N PHE A 17 16.62 13.02 -18.37
CA PHE A 17 17.59 12.84 -17.30
C PHE A 17 17.34 11.54 -16.53
N GLY A 18 16.09 11.25 -16.17
CA GLY A 18 15.71 10.00 -15.51
C GLY A 18 16.05 8.77 -16.36
N VAL A 19 15.72 8.80 -17.65
CA VAL A 19 16.00 7.70 -18.59
C VAL A 19 17.51 7.52 -18.80
N LEU A 20 18.25 8.60 -19.06
CA LEU A 20 19.71 8.55 -19.22
C LEU A 20 20.41 8.05 -17.96
N SER A 21 19.94 8.44 -16.78
CA SER A 21 20.45 7.95 -15.50
C SER A 21 20.24 6.44 -15.33
N LEU A 22 19.04 5.94 -15.68
CA LEU A 22 18.76 4.49 -15.67
C LEU A 22 19.64 3.72 -16.66
N ILE A 23 19.84 4.25 -17.88
CA ILE A 23 20.72 3.64 -18.89
C ILE A 23 22.17 3.63 -18.41
N ALA A 24 22.67 4.76 -17.91
CA ALA A 24 24.02 4.87 -17.37
C ALA A 24 24.22 3.91 -16.19
N SER A 25 23.27 3.84 -15.26
CA SER A 25 23.29 2.89 -14.14
C SER A 25 23.41 1.45 -14.64
N ARG A 26 22.62 1.06 -15.65
CA ARG A 26 22.66 -0.30 -16.21
C ARG A 26 23.95 -0.62 -16.96
N LEU A 27 24.57 0.37 -17.62
CA LEU A 27 25.84 0.20 -18.34
C LEU A 27 27.06 0.17 -17.41
N LEU A 28 27.05 0.97 -16.33
CA LEU A 28 28.16 1.05 -15.38
C LEU A 28 28.06 0.00 -14.26
N ALA A 29 26.86 -0.53 -13.97
CA ALA A 29 26.68 -1.51 -12.90
C ALA A 29 27.34 -2.86 -13.24
N PRO A 30 28.07 -3.48 -12.30
CA PRO A 30 28.60 -4.83 -12.46
C PRO A 30 27.46 -5.86 -12.63
N ASN A 31 27.38 -6.49 -13.79
CA ASN A 31 26.35 -7.49 -14.07
C ASN A 31 26.76 -8.88 -13.53
N ARG A 32 26.31 -9.21 -12.31
CA ARG A 32 26.53 -10.53 -11.67
C ARG A 32 25.21 -11.10 -11.12
N PRO A 33 24.34 -11.62 -12.00
CA PRO A 33 23.09 -12.24 -11.59
C PRO A 33 23.37 -13.49 -10.76
N ASN A 34 22.56 -13.71 -9.73
CA ASN A 34 22.62 -14.89 -8.87
C ASN A 34 21.18 -15.17 -8.45
N SER A 35 20.75 -16.44 -8.45
CA SER A 35 19.40 -16.84 -8.04
C SER A 35 19.03 -16.29 -6.66
N ALA A 36 19.97 -16.20 -5.73
CA ALA A 36 19.75 -15.62 -4.40
C ALA A 36 19.53 -14.09 -4.42
N LYS A 37 20.05 -13.37 -5.43
CA LYS A 37 19.87 -11.91 -5.58
C LYS A 37 18.58 -11.54 -6.30
N GLU A 38 18.05 -12.45 -7.11
CA GLU A 38 16.82 -12.27 -7.89
C GLU A 38 15.58 -12.80 -7.15
N ALA A 39 15.77 -13.60 -6.11
CA ALA A 39 14.69 -14.10 -5.27
C ALA A 39 14.03 -12.97 -4.46
N PRO A 40 12.69 -12.99 -4.28
CA PRO A 40 11.99 -12.12 -3.34
C PRO A 40 12.57 -12.24 -1.93
N TYR A 41 12.59 -11.12 -1.21
CA TYR A 41 13.10 -11.07 0.16
C TYR A 41 12.10 -11.71 1.13
N GLU A 42 12.46 -12.87 1.68
CA GLU A 42 11.66 -13.62 2.68
C GLU A 42 12.53 -14.05 3.90
N CYS A 43 13.45 -13.17 4.32
CA CYS A 43 14.37 -13.45 5.44
C CYS A 43 15.21 -14.75 5.29
N GLY A 44 15.44 -15.22 4.06
CA GLY A 44 16.22 -16.43 3.76
C GLY A 44 15.40 -17.71 3.62
N ILE A 45 14.07 -17.64 3.74
CA ILE A 45 13.16 -18.75 3.46
C ILE A 45 12.83 -18.76 1.96
N VAL A 46 12.72 -19.95 1.37
CA VAL A 46 12.30 -20.09 -0.03
C VAL A 46 10.81 -19.72 -0.12
N PRO A 47 10.43 -18.69 -0.92
CA PRO A 47 9.05 -18.23 -0.99
C PRO A 47 8.12 -19.36 -1.42
N GLY A 48 7.18 -19.70 -0.55
CA GLY A 48 6.08 -20.61 -0.86
C GLY A 48 4.97 -19.89 -1.64
N ARG A 49 4.05 -20.67 -2.20
CA ARG A 49 2.81 -20.10 -2.76
C ARG A 49 1.83 -19.83 -1.62
N GLU A 50 1.79 -18.59 -1.16
CA GLU A 50 0.79 -18.17 -0.17
C GLU A 50 -0.60 -18.01 -0.82
N PRO A 51 -1.68 -18.36 -0.10
CA PRO A 51 -3.03 -18.04 -0.56
C PRO A 51 -3.19 -16.51 -0.65
N PRO A 52 -3.91 -15.98 -1.66
CA PRO A 52 -4.07 -14.54 -1.82
C PRO A 52 -4.76 -13.94 -0.60
N GLU A 53 -4.07 -13.07 0.12
CA GLU A 53 -4.63 -12.32 1.24
C GLU A 53 -5.52 -11.17 0.72
N ARG A 54 -6.61 -10.89 1.44
CA ARG A 54 -7.48 -9.76 1.13
C ARG A 54 -6.87 -8.50 1.71
N PHE A 55 -6.54 -7.55 0.85
CA PHE A 55 -6.16 -6.20 1.30
C PHE A 55 -7.31 -5.53 2.05
N PRO A 56 -7.03 -4.76 3.12
CA PRO A 56 -8.06 -4.09 3.89
C PRO A 56 -8.77 -3.01 3.04
N VAL A 57 -10.09 -2.89 3.23
CA VAL A 57 -10.95 -1.94 2.49
C VAL A 57 -10.67 -0.49 2.86
N SER A 58 -9.97 -0.23 3.98
CA SER A 58 -9.63 1.11 4.46
C SER A 58 -8.89 1.96 3.41
N PHE A 59 -8.04 1.34 2.57
CA PHE A 59 -7.38 2.04 1.46
C PHE A 59 -8.38 2.62 0.44
N TYR A 60 -9.45 1.87 0.15
CA TYR A 60 -10.51 2.32 -0.77
C TYR A 60 -11.30 3.49 -0.17
N VAL A 61 -11.65 3.43 1.11
CA VAL A 61 -12.39 4.50 1.78
C VAL A 61 -11.62 5.81 1.74
N ILE A 62 -10.31 5.77 2.01
CA ILE A 62 -9.45 6.95 2.00
C ILE A 62 -9.29 7.50 0.59
N ALA A 63 -9.10 6.63 -0.42
CA ALA A 63 -9.03 7.06 -1.80
C ALA A 63 -10.32 7.73 -2.27
N MET A 64 -11.48 7.16 -1.93
CA MET A 64 -12.80 7.73 -2.24
C MET A 64 -12.98 9.10 -1.57
N LEU A 65 -12.59 9.22 -0.30
CA LEU A 65 -12.63 10.49 0.45
C LEU A 65 -11.71 11.54 -0.18
N PHE A 66 -10.51 11.15 -0.60
CA PHE A 66 -9.57 12.05 -1.30
C PHE A 66 -10.15 12.58 -2.61
N ILE A 67 -10.75 11.71 -3.43
CA ILE A 67 -11.41 12.12 -4.68
C ILE A 67 -12.53 13.12 -4.41
N MET A 68 -13.34 12.88 -3.37
CA MET A 68 -14.42 13.78 -3.00
C MET A 68 -13.91 15.18 -2.60
N PHE A 69 -12.84 15.25 -1.81
CA PHE A 69 -12.20 16.52 -1.43
C PHE A 69 -11.49 17.21 -2.59
N ASP A 70 -10.86 16.46 -3.49
CA ASP A 70 -10.24 17.03 -4.70
C ASP A 70 -11.31 17.69 -5.60
N ILE A 71 -12.48 17.05 -5.71
CA ILE A 71 -13.64 17.63 -6.36
C ILE A 71 -14.16 18.88 -5.62
N GLU A 72 -14.09 18.94 -4.30
CA GLU A 72 -14.43 20.17 -3.56
C GLU A 72 -13.48 21.32 -3.92
N ILE A 73 -12.18 21.03 -4.00
CA ILE A 73 -11.13 22.03 -4.29
C ILE A 73 -11.24 22.57 -5.73
N ILE A 74 -11.54 21.72 -6.73
CA ILE A 74 -11.75 22.21 -8.11
C ILE A 74 -12.93 23.18 -8.20
N PHE A 75 -13.96 23.04 -7.36
CA PHE A 75 -15.05 24.03 -7.26
C PHE A 75 -14.67 25.27 -6.44
N ALA A 76 -13.79 25.12 -5.44
CA ALA A 76 -13.26 26.24 -4.67
C ALA A 76 -12.37 27.17 -5.51
N TYR A 77 -11.62 26.61 -6.47
CA TYR A 77 -10.62 27.34 -7.26
C TYR A 77 -11.18 28.53 -8.04
N PRO A 78 -12.26 28.39 -8.85
CA PRO A 78 -12.87 29.51 -9.56
C PRO A 78 -13.31 30.64 -8.63
N TYR A 79 -13.93 30.30 -7.48
CA TYR A 79 -14.32 31.28 -6.46
C TYR A 79 -13.09 31.98 -5.85
N ALA A 80 -11.99 31.25 -5.61
CA ALA A 80 -10.76 31.81 -5.05
C ALA A 80 -10.06 32.78 -6.00
N ILE A 81 -10.14 32.54 -7.32
CA ILE A 81 -9.53 33.38 -8.34
C ILE A 81 -10.38 34.63 -8.62
N ASP A 82 -11.71 34.49 -8.70
CA ASP A 82 -12.64 35.56 -9.07
C ASP A 82 -13.57 35.97 -7.92
N ARG A 83 -12.97 36.31 -6.77
CA ARG A 83 -13.72 36.66 -5.56
C ARG A 83 -14.44 38.01 -5.67
N GLU A 84 -13.93 38.91 -6.51
CA GLU A 84 -14.43 40.28 -6.64
C GLU A 84 -15.79 40.33 -7.35
N PHE A 85 -16.03 39.43 -8.32
CA PHE A 85 -17.31 39.35 -9.02
C PHE A 85 -18.44 38.77 -8.15
N LEU A 86 -18.12 37.77 -7.32
CA LEU A 86 -19.08 37.02 -6.51
C LEU A 86 -19.36 37.67 -5.14
N GLY A 87 -18.45 38.52 -4.66
CA GLY A 87 -18.61 39.30 -3.43
C GLY A 87 -18.90 38.46 -2.18
N THR A 88 -19.68 39.03 -1.26
CA THR A 88 -20.08 38.34 -0.02
C THR A 88 -21.05 37.19 -0.25
N PHE A 89 -21.80 37.22 -1.36
CA PHE A 89 -22.74 36.16 -1.71
C PHE A 89 -22.01 34.84 -2.03
N GLY A 90 -21.01 34.88 -2.92
CA GLY A 90 -20.22 33.69 -3.23
C GLY A 90 -19.42 33.16 -2.04
N PHE A 91 -19.06 34.02 -1.08
CA PHE A 91 -18.46 33.56 0.17
C PHE A 91 -19.40 32.67 0.97
N PHE A 92 -20.66 33.07 1.13
CA PHE A 92 -21.64 32.26 1.86
C PHE A 92 -22.02 30.99 1.09
N GLU A 93 -22.14 31.06 -0.23
CA GLU A 93 -22.37 29.86 -1.05
C GLU A 93 -21.21 28.87 -0.90
N MET A 94 -19.96 29.31 -1.05
CA MET A 94 -18.79 28.45 -0.93
C MET A 94 -18.63 27.89 0.50
N ALA A 95 -18.89 28.71 1.52
CA ALA A 95 -18.87 28.25 2.90
C ALA A 95 -19.97 27.20 3.17
N SER A 96 -21.17 27.39 2.62
CA SER A 96 -22.27 26.43 2.75
C SER A 96 -21.97 25.11 2.02
N PHE A 97 -21.36 25.20 0.83
CA PHE A 97 -20.90 24.05 0.05
C PHE A 97 -19.85 23.25 0.82
N SER A 98 -18.78 23.91 1.29
CA SER A 98 -17.75 23.26 2.11
C SER A 98 -18.29 22.69 3.42
N ALA A 99 -19.27 23.35 4.06
CA ALA A 99 -19.87 22.83 5.28
C ALA A 99 -20.56 21.48 5.07
N VAL A 100 -21.21 21.25 3.92
CA VAL A 100 -21.85 19.95 3.60
C VAL A 100 -20.82 18.83 3.51
N PHE A 101 -19.72 19.05 2.78
CA PHE A 101 -18.64 18.07 2.67
C PHE A 101 -17.91 17.87 3.99
N PHE A 102 -17.71 18.94 4.76
CA PHE A 102 -17.11 18.88 6.08
C PHE A 102 -17.94 18.03 7.06
N VAL A 103 -19.27 18.16 7.04
CA VAL A 103 -20.17 17.30 7.85
C VAL A 103 -20.05 15.84 7.41
N ALA A 104 -20.04 15.57 6.10
CA ALA A 104 -19.86 14.21 5.59
C ALA A 104 -18.51 13.61 6.03
N PHE A 105 -17.44 14.40 6.01
CA PHE A 105 -16.13 14.01 6.48
C PHE A 105 -16.11 13.68 7.97
N VAL A 106 -16.65 14.57 8.82
CA VAL A 106 -16.76 14.33 10.26
C VAL A 106 -17.59 13.07 10.54
N TYR A 107 -18.67 12.85 9.80
CA TYR A 107 -19.47 11.64 9.91
C TYR A 107 -18.67 10.36 9.61
N VAL A 108 -17.89 10.36 8.53
CA VAL A 108 -17.05 9.22 8.13
C VAL A 108 -15.98 8.93 9.20
N ILE A 109 -15.37 9.97 9.77
CA ILE A 109 -14.43 9.81 10.89
C ILE A 109 -15.12 9.25 12.13
N ALA A 110 -16.29 9.80 12.50
CA ALA A 110 -17.05 9.34 13.65
C ALA A 110 -17.52 7.88 13.51
N ARG A 111 -17.67 7.38 12.28
CA ARG A 111 -17.97 5.98 11.96
C ARG A 111 -16.76 5.05 12.01
N GLY A 112 -15.56 5.55 12.33
CA GLY A 112 -14.34 4.74 12.40
C GLY A 112 -13.82 4.31 11.03
N ALA A 113 -14.19 5.00 9.95
CA ALA A 113 -13.75 4.62 8.61
C ALA A 113 -12.23 4.81 8.39
N LEU A 114 -11.58 5.54 9.30
CA LEU A 114 -10.13 5.73 9.38
C LEU A 114 -9.47 4.83 10.44
N ASP A 115 -10.21 3.88 11.04
CA ASP A 115 -9.62 2.99 12.04
C ASP A 115 -8.80 1.89 11.35
N TRP A 116 -7.50 1.91 11.62
CA TRP A 116 -6.51 0.92 11.17
C TRP A 116 -6.25 -0.17 12.20
N GLY A 117 -7.13 -0.29 13.20
CA GLY A 117 -6.96 -1.21 14.32
C GLY A 117 -6.86 -2.67 13.86
N PRO A 118 -6.19 -3.54 14.64
CA PRO A 118 -6.11 -4.97 14.33
C PRO A 118 -7.51 -5.51 14.07
N MET A 119 -7.71 -6.15 12.91
CA MET A 119 -8.97 -6.84 12.64
C MET A 119 -9.18 -7.83 13.77
N LYS A 120 -10.26 -7.68 14.56
CA LYS A 120 -10.63 -8.67 15.57
C LYS A 120 -10.84 -9.99 14.84
N ARG A 121 -9.83 -10.86 14.90
CA ARG A 121 -9.94 -12.23 14.44
C ARG A 121 -11.11 -12.81 15.23
N ALA A 122 -12.25 -13.00 14.57
CA ALA A 122 -13.31 -13.82 15.13
C ALA A 122 -12.61 -15.15 15.42
N ASN A 123 -12.45 -15.47 16.71
CA ASN A 123 -11.75 -16.66 17.16
C ASN A 123 -12.68 -17.85 16.90
N GLY A 124 -12.88 -18.15 15.61
CA GLY A 124 -13.64 -19.27 15.11
C GLY A 124 -12.70 -20.45 14.99
N SER A 125 -12.64 -21.23 16.07
CA SER A 125 -12.29 -22.65 16.08
C SER A 125 -11.15 -23.08 15.14
N SER A 126 -9.91 -22.90 15.60
CA SER A 126 -8.83 -23.84 15.27
C SER A 126 -8.37 -24.56 16.54
N GLU A 127 -9.33 -24.98 17.35
CA GLU A 127 -9.14 -26.18 18.15
C GLU A 127 -9.61 -27.32 17.26
N ILE A 128 -8.82 -28.41 17.19
CA ILE A 128 -9.04 -29.62 16.38
C ILE A 128 -8.45 -29.50 14.96
N SER A 129 -7.16 -29.81 14.82
CA SER A 129 -6.75 -30.83 13.82
C SER A 129 -5.31 -31.32 13.93
N ASP A 130 -4.35 -30.57 14.48
CA ASP A 130 -2.95 -31.02 14.50
C ASP A 130 -2.35 -31.08 15.92
N ALA A 131 -2.70 -32.13 16.66
CA ALA A 131 -1.90 -32.55 17.79
C ALA A 131 -0.58 -33.16 17.24
N PRO A 132 0.60 -32.55 17.47
CA PRO A 132 1.86 -33.14 17.04
C PRO A 132 2.10 -34.43 17.82
N ALA A 133 2.68 -35.44 17.16
CA ALA A 133 3.14 -36.66 17.82
C ALA A 133 4.13 -36.30 18.95
N LEU A 134 3.64 -36.30 20.19
CA LEU A 134 4.44 -36.13 21.39
C LEU A 134 5.24 -37.42 21.62
N THR A 135 6.56 -37.32 21.74
CA THR A 135 7.36 -38.41 22.31
C THR A 135 6.93 -38.65 23.77
N PRO A 136 6.90 -39.91 24.25
CA PRO A 136 6.36 -40.23 25.57
C PRO A 136 7.17 -39.67 26.75
N LEU A 137 8.30 -38.98 26.52
CA LEU A 137 9.25 -38.60 27.57
C LEU A 137 10.05 -37.30 27.29
N GLY A 138 9.45 -36.30 26.62
CA GLY A 138 10.12 -35.01 26.44
C GLY A 138 9.19 -33.88 26.00
N SER A 139 9.31 -32.71 26.64
CA SER A 139 8.55 -31.48 26.37
C SER A 139 9.03 -30.71 25.14
N VAL A 140 9.89 -31.31 24.32
CA VAL A 140 10.52 -30.65 23.18
C VAL A 140 9.71 -30.96 21.92
N ARG A 141 9.10 -29.91 21.35
CA ARG A 141 8.42 -29.98 20.05
C ARG A 141 9.46 -29.91 18.93
N ILE A 142 9.65 -31.00 18.20
CA ILE A 142 10.46 -30.96 16.97
C ILE A 142 9.58 -30.36 15.86
N VAL A 143 10.04 -29.27 15.26
CA VAL A 143 9.44 -28.63 14.08
C VAL A 143 10.47 -28.59 12.95
N GLY A 144 10.04 -28.66 11.70
CA GLY A 144 10.93 -28.57 10.52
C GLY A 144 11.49 -29.90 10.01
N SER A 145 10.81 -31.03 10.22
CA SER A 145 11.18 -32.32 9.62
C SER A 145 10.68 -32.49 8.17
N GLU A 146 9.87 -31.57 7.67
CA GLU A 146 9.34 -31.62 6.31
C GLU A 146 10.47 -31.42 5.29
N GLY A 147 10.73 -32.45 4.48
CA GLY A 147 11.75 -32.43 3.43
C GLY A 147 13.08 -33.11 3.77
N ARG A 148 13.29 -33.62 5.00
CA ARG A 148 14.48 -34.43 5.31
C ARG A 148 14.22 -35.89 4.88
N ALA A 149 14.76 -36.30 3.74
CA ALA A 149 14.71 -37.68 3.30
C ALA A 149 15.30 -38.59 4.40
N ALA A 150 14.50 -39.51 4.93
CA ALA A 150 14.91 -40.49 5.91
C ALA A 150 15.84 -41.52 5.25
N ASN A 151 17.13 -41.21 5.16
CA ASN A 151 18.13 -42.22 4.86
C ASN A 151 18.56 -42.89 6.17
N SER A 152 17.79 -43.89 6.63
CA SER A 152 18.30 -44.85 7.60
C SER A 152 19.15 -45.88 6.86
N GLY A 153 20.37 -45.50 6.51
CA GLY A 153 21.41 -46.42 6.10
C GLY A 153 22.06 -47.04 7.33
N LYS A 154 21.89 -48.36 7.49
CA LYS A 154 22.64 -49.23 8.40
C LYS A 154 24.11 -48.80 8.52
N ALA A 155 24.57 -48.57 9.75
CA ALA A 155 25.95 -48.82 10.13
C ALA A 155 25.92 -49.89 11.23
N ALA A 156 26.56 -51.01 10.91
CA ALA A 156 26.80 -52.15 11.77
C ALA A 156 27.78 -51.81 12.91
#